data_AF-A0A953A4X0-F1
#
_entry.id   AF-A0A953A4X0-F1
#
_cell.length_a   1.000
_cell.length_b   1.000
_cell.length_c   1.000
_cell.angle_alpha   90.00
_cell.angle_beta   90.00
_cell.angle_gamma   90.00
#
_symmetry.space_group_name_H-M   'P 1'
#
loop_
_entity.id
_entity.type
_entity.pdbx_description
1 polymer ?
#
loop_
_entity_poly.entity_id
_entity_poly.type
_entity_poly.pdbx_seq_one_letter_code
_entity_poly.pdbx_strand_id
1 'polypeptide(L)'
;MYDAGLPRLIINTASPAMHIKLGHHCAAQVISVQDPMESAEKAAAMLKRDGLQAIAVLDPEPEFPKGLIAFVTAPELGGIVLLFWSESPNPALLAQMPPSEPWE
;
A
#
# COMPACT_ATOMS: atom_id res chain seq x y z
N MET A 1 -17.15 -3.51 16.30
CA MET A 1 -16.22 -4.58 16.73
C MET A 1 -15.56 -5.04 15.44
N TYR A 2 -14.32 -4.61 15.17
CA TYR A 2 -13.62 -4.97 13.93
C TYR A 2 -13.21 -6.44 14.03
N ASP A 3 -13.78 -7.28 13.17
CA ASP A 3 -13.47 -8.71 13.12
C ASP A 3 -12.10 -8.87 12.46
N ALA A 4 -11.18 -9.58 13.13
CA ALA A 4 -9.79 -9.77 12.73
C ALA A 4 -9.64 -10.78 11.56
N GLY A 5 -10.57 -10.75 10.61
CA GLY A 5 -10.64 -11.62 9.45
C GLY A 5 -10.27 -10.90 8.16
N LEU A 6 -8.96 -10.90 7.85
CA LEU A 6 -8.31 -10.72 6.54
C LEU A 6 -8.98 -9.80 5.48
N PRO A 7 -8.35 -8.68 5.06
CA PRO A 7 -8.58 -8.19 3.71
C PRO A 7 -7.93 -9.16 2.70
N ARG A 8 -8.73 -9.94 1.97
CA ARG A 8 -8.24 -10.91 0.96
C ARG A 8 -7.87 -10.28 -0.39
N LEU A 9 -8.32 -9.06 -0.66
CA LEU A 9 -7.93 -8.18 -1.76
C LEU A 9 -8.84 -6.95 -1.64
N ILE A 10 -8.29 -5.76 -1.41
CA ILE A 10 -9.05 -4.51 -1.50
C ILE A 10 -8.60 -3.84 -2.80
N ILE A 11 -9.54 -3.64 -3.73
CA ILE A 11 -9.32 -2.79 -4.90
C ILE A 11 -9.94 -1.45 -4.56
N ASN A 12 -9.10 -0.44 -4.32
CA ASN A 12 -9.57 0.92 -4.08
C ASN A 12 -9.07 1.84 -5.20
N THR A 13 -9.81 2.92 -5.44
CA THR A 13 -9.34 4.02 -6.29
C THR A 13 -8.29 4.82 -5.52
N ALA A 14 -7.18 5.15 -6.17
CA ALA A 14 -6.10 5.91 -5.56
C ALA A 14 -6.55 7.31 -5.10
N SER A 15 -6.04 7.76 -3.96
CA SER A 15 -6.22 9.15 -3.50
C SER A 15 -5.50 10.14 -4.44
N PRO A 16 -5.87 11.44 -4.44
CA PRO A 16 -5.12 12.44 -5.21
C PRO A 16 -3.61 12.45 -4.88
N ALA A 17 -3.25 12.24 -3.61
CA ALA A 17 -1.85 12.15 -3.17
C ALA A 17 -1.13 10.96 -3.80
N MET A 18 -1.80 9.81 -3.87
CA MET A 18 -1.30 8.62 -4.58
C MET A 18 -1.15 8.90 -6.08
N HIS A 19 -2.09 9.57 -6.73
CA HIS A 19 -1.95 9.91 -8.16
C HIS A 19 -0.75 10.79 -8.46
N ILE A 20 -0.48 11.78 -7.59
CA ILE A 20 0.69 12.65 -7.73
C ILE A 20 2.00 11.86 -7.61
N LYS A 21 2.05 10.88 -6.69
CA LYS A 21 3.26 10.12 -6.38
C LYS A 21 3.46 8.89 -7.26
N LEU A 22 2.38 8.25 -7.71
CA LEU A 22 2.38 6.92 -8.35
C LEU A 22 1.88 6.95 -9.80
N GLY A 23 1.21 8.03 -10.24
CA GLY A 23 0.75 8.22 -11.63
C GLY A 23 -0.76 8.03 -11.86
N HIS A 24 -1.18 8.21 -13.12
CA HIS A 24 -2.58 8.45 -13.52
C HIS A 24 -3.51 7.22 -13.50
N HIS A 25 -3.00 6.02 -13.26
CA HIS A 25 -3.78 4.79 -13.24
C HIS A 25 -3.25 3.96 -12.07
N CYS A 26 -4.04 3.82 -11.01
CA CYS A 26 -3.64 3.06 -9.82
C CYS A 26 -4.85 2.25 -9.35
N ALA A 27 -4.93 0.99 -9.77
CA ALA A 27 -5.61 -0.01 -8.98
C ALA A 27 -4.59 -0.54 -7.97
N ALA A 28 -4.87 -0.40 -6.67
CA ALA A 28 -4.02 -0.98 -5.63
C ALA A 28 -4.44 -2.42 -5.36
N GLN A 29 -3.49 -3.35 -5.43
CA GLN A 29 -3.66 -4.71 -4.93
C GLN A 29 -3.05 -4.80 -3.54
N VAL A 30 -3.90 -4.94 -2.52
CA VAL A 30 -3.47 -5.03 -1.12
C VAL A 30 -2.96 -6.43 -0.76
N ILE A 31 -1.80 -6.49 -0.13
CA ILE A 31 -1.14 -7.69 0.39
C ILE A 31 -0.87 -7.46 1.89
N SER A 32 -1.48 -8.30 2.72
CA SER A 32 -1.27 -8.31 4.17
C SER A 32 0.09 -8.98 4.48
N VAL A 33 0.97 -8.28 5.20
CA VAL A 33 2.33 -8.74 5.54
C VAL A 33 2.76 -8.30 6.94
N GLN A 34 3.77 -8.94 7.52
CA GLN A 34 4.29 -8.57 8.85
C GLN A 34 5.00 -7.21 8.81
N ASP A 35 5.89 -7.01 7.84
CA ASP A 35 6.63 -5.77 7.62
C ASP A 35 6.35 -5.25 6.19
N PRO A 36 5.55 -4.17 6.05
CA PRO A 36 5.25 -3.57 4.75
C PRO A 36 6.49 -3.08 4.00
N MET A 37 7.44 -2.45 4.69
CA MET A 37 8.60 -1.82 4.08
C MET A 37 9.55 -2.89 3.52
N GLU A 38 9.88 -3.89 4.35
CA GLU A 38 10.73 -5.01 3.93
C GLU A 38 10.08 -5.80 2.78
N SER A 39 8.76 -5.99 2.82
CA SER A 39 8.02 -6.70 1.78
C SER A 39 8.00 -5.94 0.45
N ALA A 40 7.81 -4.62 0.49
CA ALA A 40 7.85 -3.77 -0.71
C ALA A 40 9.25 -3.76 -1.34
N GLU A 41 10.31 -3.67 -0.54
CA GLU A 41 11.68 -3.73 -1.04
C GLU A 41 11.99 -5.08 -1.71
N LYS A 42 11.59 -6.20 -1.09
CA LYS A 42 11.73 -7.54 -1.66
C LYS A 42 10.97 -7.68 -2.97
N ALA A 43 9.72 -7.22 -3.02
CA ALA A 43 8.90 -7.29 -4.23
C ALA A 43 9.50 -6.43 -5.36
N ALA A 44 9.96 -5.21 -5.07
CA ALA A 44 10.64 -4.37 -6.05
C ALA A 44 11.93 -5.03 -6.57
N ALA A 45 12.72 -5.66 -5.70
CA ALA A 45 13.93 -6.39 -6.09
C ALA A 45 13.62 -7.60 -6.99
N MET A 46 12.55 -8.34 -6.69
CA MET A 46 12.09 -9.47 -7.52
C MET A 46 11.68 -9.00 -8.93
N LEU A 47 10.84 -7.96 -9.01
CA LEU A 47 10.41 -7.41 -10.30
C LEU A 47 11.60 -6.86 -11.13
N LYS A 48 12.56 -6.19 -10.48
CA LYS A 48 13.80 -5.74 -11.12
C LYS A 48 14.63 -6.91 -11.68
N ARG A 49 14.74 -8.00 -10.93
CA ARG A 49 15.45 -9.21 -11.39
C ARG A 49 14.80 -9.80 -12.63
N ASP A 50 13.49 -9.68 -12.74
CA ASP A 50 12.71 -10.19 -13.87
C ASP A 50 12.67 -9.19 -15.05
N GLY A 51 13.40 -8.07 -14.96
CA GLY A 51 13.61 -7.11 -16.04
C GLY A 51 12.66 -5.91 -16.03
N LEU A 52 11.83 -5.74 -14.99
CA LEU A 52 10.86 -4.64 -14.88
C LEU A 52 11.45 -3.44 -14.15
N GLN A 53 10.97 -2.24 -14.48
CA GLN A 53 11.32 -1.00 -13.77
C GLN A 53 10.48 -0.82 -12.51
N ALA A 54 10.79 -1.57 -11.45
CA ALA A 54 10.04 -1.48 -10.19
C ALA A 54 10.64 -0.49 -9.18
N ILE A 55 9.79 0.22 -8.43
CA ILE A 55 10.17 1.17 -7.38
C ILE A 55 9.36 0.87 -6.12
N ALA A 56 10.04 0.67 -4.99
CA ALA A 56 9.39 0.65 -3.68
C ALA A 56 9.18 2.10 -3.20
N VAL A 57 7.94 2.44 -2.85
CA VAL A 57 7.55 3.75 -2.32
C VAL A 57 7.01 3.54 -0.92
N LEU A 58 7.71 4.10 0.05
CA LEU A 58 7.41 3.94 1.47
C LEU A 58 6.60 5.16 1.94
N ASP A 59 5.58 4.92 2.77
CA ASP A 59 4.75 5.97 3.37
C ASP A 59 4.23 7.03 2.36
N PRO A 60 3.61 6.65 1.23
CA PRO A 60 3.19 7.64 0.23
C PRO A 60 2.01 8.49 0.69
N GLU A 61 1.26 8.07 1.69
CA GLU A 61 0.10 8.81 2.20
C GLU A 61 0.42 9.32 3.61
N PRO A 62 0.69 10.64 3.77
CA PRO A 62 1.11 11.22 5.05
C PRO A 62 0.05 11.18 6.15
N GLU A 63 -1.22 10.93 5.79
CA GLU A 63 -2.34 10.73 6.72
C GLU A 63 -2.31 9.36 7.40
N PHE A 64 -1.56 8.39 6.86
CA PHE A 64 -1.36 7.10 7.50
C PHE A 64 -0.11 7.12 8.39
N PRO A 65 -0.17 6.42 9.54
CA PRO A 65 1.02 6.22 10.36
C PRO A 65 2.19 5.63 9.58
N LYS A 66 3.39 6.13 9.88
CA LYS A 66 4.64 5.63 9.28
C LYS A 66 4.80 4.12 9.49
N GLY A 67 5.18 3.40 8.44
CA GLY A 67 5.40 1.95 8.45
C GLY A 67 4.11 1.12 8.39
N LEU A 68 2.93 1.76 8.31
CA LEU A 68 1.67 1.05 8.18
C LEU A 68 1.46 0.50 6.77
N ILE A 69 1.88 1.26 5.76
CA ILE A 69 1.71 0.94 4.35
C ILE A 69 2.98 1.20 3.54
N ALA A 70 3.20 0.36 2.54
CA ALA A 70 4.24 0.55 1.54
C ALA A 70 3.71 0.13 0.17
N PHE A 71 4.32 0.63 -0.89
CA PHE A 71 3.86 0.39 -2.25
C PHE A 71 5.01 -0.06 -3.14
N VAL A 72 4.66 -0.84 -4.17
CA VAL A 72 5.55 -1.08 -5.30
C VAL A 72 4.84 -0.67 -6.58
N THR A 73 5.50 0.18 -7.35
CA THR A 73 5.07 0.58 -8.69
C THR A 73 6.00 -0.04 -9.72
N ALA A 74 5.45 -0.41 -10.87
CA ALA A 74 6.21 -0.74 -12.07
C ALA A 74 5.41 -0.26 -13.29
N PRO A 75 5.95 0.62 -14.15
CA PRO A 75 5.23 1.17 -15.30
C PRO A 75 4.62 0.09 -16.20
N GLU A 76 5.31 -1.05 -16.32
CA GLU A 76 4.92 -2.19 -17.14
C GLU A 76 3.67 -2.91 -16.62
N LEU A 77 3.28 -2.72 -15.35
CA LEU A 77 2.06 -3.28 -14.78
C LEU A 77 0.79 -2.50 -15.15
N GLY A 78 0.88 -1.53 -16.07
CA GLY A 78 -0.29 -0.89 -16.68
C GLY A 78 -1.15 -0.10 -15.68
N GLY A 79 -0.53 0.48 -14.66
CA GLY A 79 -1.24 1.24 -13.63
C GLY A 79 -1.79 0.39 -12.48
N ILE A 80 -1.23 -0.79 -12.25
CA ILE A 80 -1.43 -1.56 -11.02
C ILE A 80 -0.29 -1.24 -10.06
N VAL A 81 -0.64 -0.99 -8.80
CA VAL A 81 0.32 -0.86 -7.70
C VAL A 81 0.10 -1.95 -6.69
N LEU A 82 1.19 -2.53 -6.18
CA LEU A 82 1.12 -3.47 -5.07
C LEU A 82 1.17 -2.64 -3.78
N LEU A 83 0.15 -2.77 -2.93
CA LEU A 83 0.08 -2.14 -1.62
C LEU A 83 0.37 -3.21 -0.57
N PHE A 84 1.33 -2.98 0.30
CA PHE A 84 1.67 -3.83 1.43
C PHE A 84 1.12 -3.20 2.70
N TRP A 85 0.32 -3.94 3.46
CA TRP A 85 -0.34 -3.49 4.69
C TRP A 85 0.10 -4.36 5.86
N SER A 86 0.36 -3.77 7.03
CA SER A 86 0.78 -4.52 8.21
C SER A 86 -0.36 -5.38 8.78
N GLU A 87 -0.17 -6.70 8.96
CA GLU A 87 -1.20 -7.56 9.58
C GLU A 87 -1.39 -7.28 11.07
N SER A 88 -0.34 -6.77 11.71
CA SER A 88 -0.32 -6.49 13.15
C SER A 88 0.09 -5.03 13.38
N PRO A 89 -0.71 -4.07 12.89
CA PRO A 89 -0.39 -2.67 13.04
C PRO A 89 -0.40 -2.31 14.52
N ASN A 90 0.60 -1.54 14.96
CA ASN A 90 0.68 -1.10 16.35
C ASN A 90 -0.64 -0.39 16.74
N PRO A 91 -1.36 -0.85 17.78
CA PRO A 91 -2.65 -0.27 18.18
C PRO A 91 -2.59 1.23 18.47
N ALA A 92 -1.44 1.72 18.96
CA ALA A 92 -1.22 3.15 19.21
C ALA A 92 -1.12 3.98 17.91
N LEU A 93 -0.69 3.36 16.80
CA LEU A 93 -0.66 3.99 15.48
C LEU A 93 -2.07 4.01 14.86
N LEU A 94 -2.83 2.92 15.01
CA LEU A 94 -4.22 2.87 14.55
C LEU A 94 -5.10 3.91 15.25
N ALA A 95 -4.87 4.19 16.53
CA ALA A 95 -5.59 5.21 17.28
C ALA A 95 -5.35 6.65 16.77
N GLN A 96 -4.31 6.86 15.95
CA GLN A 96 -3.99 8.16 15.33
C GLN A 96 -4.59 8.31 13.93
N MET A 97 -5.21 7.25 13.38
CA MET A 97 -5.85 7.35 12.07
C MET A 97 -7.01 8.34 12.12
N PRO A 98 -7.18 9.17 11.07
CA PRO A 98 -8.36 10.02 10.98
C PRO A 98 -9.62 9.15 11.04
N PRO A 99 -10.71 9.63 11.66
CA PRO A 99 -11.97 8.91 11.65
C PRO A 99 -12.37 8.65 10.20
N SER A 100 -12.73 7.41 9.88
CA SER A 100 -13.25 7.08 8.56
C SER A 100 -14.51 7.91 8.33
N GLU A 101 -14.49 8.83 7.36
CA GLU A 101 -15.73 9.47 6.92
C GLU A 101 -16.69 8.36 6.45
N PRO A 102 -17.97 8.43 6.85
CA PRO A 102 -18.96 7.53 6.29
C PRO A 102 -19.00 7.77 4.78
N TRP A 103 -18.85 6.71 4.02
CA TRP A 103 -18.95 6.72 2.57
C TRP A 103 -20.38 7.18 2.21
N GLU A 104 -20.52 8.38 1.63
CA GLU A 104 -21.80 8.86 1.06
C GLU A 104 -22.13 8.17 -0.27
#